data_AF-A0A4R2IGI3-F1
#
_entry.id   AF-A0A4R2IGI3-F1
#
_cell.length_a   1.000
_cell.length_b   1.000
_cell.length_c   1.000
_cell.angle_alpha   90.00
_cell.angle_beta   90.00
_cell.angle_gamma   90.00
#
_symmetry.space_group_name_H-M   'P 1'
#
loop_
_entity.id
_entity.type
_entity.pdbx_description
1 polymer ?
#
loop_
_entity_poly.entity_id
_entity_poly.type
_entity_poly.pdbx_seq_one_letter_code
_entity_poly.pdbx_strand_id
1 'polypeptide(L)'
;MKPMITMLCAGALACLAGTIQAKESSYRQATNADSADTFQQVVTWVHDEMKAGGRYASLDPADRVALDAKFARMQDLFDRNGSIDRMRAEDKIALYNTQEEVNAMLATHDSMLAEQAGPATSRMTRAVAKVNRENDRVICERRTKAGSHIMETYCHTNAQAKEARRETQRQMDTWAHSQCTGSAPNRGEGGCGIPHMLTATQRLQLTSGGR
;
A
#
# COMPACT_ATOMS: atom_id res chain seq x y z
N MET A 1 -52.30 -59.95 -16.33
CA MET A 1 -51.10 -60.38 -17.08
C MET A 1 -50.41 -59.12 -17.59
N LYS A 2 -49.14 -58.88 -17.20
CA LYS A 2 -48.22 -57.83 -17.68
C LYS A 2 -47.25 -58.46 -18.70
N PRO A 3 -46.64 -57.71 -19.65
CA PRO A 3 -45.35 -56.99 -19.41
C PRO A 3 -45.25 -55.63 -20.15
N MET A 4 -44.70 -54.53 -19.60
CA MET A 4 -43.30 -54.14 -19.31
C MET A 4 -42.43 -53.75 -20.55
N ILE A 5 -41.67 -52.63 -20.41
CA ILE A 5 -40.53 -52.10 -21.23
C ILE A 5 -41.00 -51.10 -22.35
N THR A 6 -40.57 -49.84 -22.54
CA THR A 6 -39.23 -49.20 -22.44
C THR A 6 -39.31 -47.66 -22.34
N MET A 7 -38.33 -47.12 -21.61
CA MET A 7 -37.79 -45.76 -21.40
C MET A 7 -37.41 -44.98 -22.70
N LEU A 8 -37.58 -43.65 -22.77
CA LEU A 8 -36.52 -42.62 -23.04
C LEU A 8 -37.07 -41.17 -23.26
N CYS A 9 -36.52 -40.24 -22.47
CA CYS A 9 -36.20 -38.80 -22.65
C CYS A 9 -36.98 -37.88 -23.61
N ALA A 10 -37.48 -36.74 -23.07
CA ALA A 10 -36.96 -35.38 -23.33
C ALA A 10 -37.90 -34.33 -22.71
N GLY A 11 -37.51 -33.74 -21.58
CA GLY A 11 -38.24 -32.64 -20.95
C GLY A 11 -37.33 -31.81 -20.07
N ALA A 12 -37.58 -30.50 -20.09
CA ALA A 12 -37.01 -29.44 -19.24
C ALA A 12 -35.71 -28.77 -19.72
N LEU A 13 -35.96 -27.82 -20.63
CA LEU A 13 -35.33 -26.50 -20.72
C LEU A 13 -35.16 -25.86 -19.31
N ALA A 14 -33.93 -25.62 -18.87
CA ALA A 14 -33.63 -24.65 -17.83
C ALA A 14 -32.19 -24.15 -18.01
N CYS A 15 -32.05 -22.96 -18.59
CA CYS A 15 -30.80 -22.20 -18.60
C CYS A 15 -30.35 -21.96 -17.16
N LEU A 16 -29.28 -22.63 -16.73
CA LEU A 16 -28.50 -22.23 -15.57
C LEU A 16 -27.65 -21.01 -15.96
N ALA A 17 -28.31 -19.86 -16.08
CA ALA A 17 -27.64 -18.58 -15.93
C ALA A 17 -27.30 -18.44 -14.44
N GLY A 18 -26.12 -18.93 -14.06
CA GLY A 18 -25.56 -18.64 -12.76
C GLY A 18 -25.37 -17.13 -12.64
N THR A 19 -26.23 -16.48 -11.86
CA THR A 19 -26.01 -15.12 -11.41
C THR A 19 -24.76 -15.12 -10.55
N ILE A 20 -23.63 -14.69 -11.12
CA ILE A 20 -22.49 -14.23 -10.33
C ILE A 20 -22.96 -12.93 -9.67
N GLN A 21 -23.64 -13.07 -8.53
CA GLN A 21 -24.05 -11.94 -7.72
C GLN A 21 -22.77 -11.25 -7.24
N ALA A 22 -22.57 -10.01 -7.67
CA ALA A 22 -21.49 -9.14 -7.24
C ALA A 22 -21.56 -8.88 -5.73
N LYS A 23 -20.94 -9.75 -4.92
CA LYS A 23 -20.73 -9.59 -3.46
C LYS A 23 -19.68 -8.52 -3.14
N GLU A 24 -19.02 -7.96 -4.16
CA GLU A 24 -17.89 -7.03 -4.06
C GLU A 24 -18.31 -5.58 -3.78
N SER A 25 -19.56 -5.20 -4.10
CA SER A 25 -20.08 -3.82 -3.94
C SER A 25 -20.43 -3.47 -2.48
N SER A 26 -21.03 -4.40 -1.74
CA SER A 26 -21.37 -4.21 -0.33
C SER A 26 -20.16 -4.32 0.61
N TYR A 27 -19.09 -4.98 0.16
CA TYR A 27 -17.87 -5.23 0.93
C TYR A 27 -17.01 -3.99 1.15
N ARG A 28 -16.87 -3.11 0.13
CA ARG A 28 -16.07 -1.87 0.25
C ARG A 28 -16.70 -0.82 1.16
N GLN A 29 -18.01 -0.90 1.40
CA GLN A 29 -18.74 0.05 2.23
C GLN A 29 -18.62 -0.26 3.73
N ALA A 30 -18.12 -1.46 4.08
CA ALA A 30 -17.94 -1.92 5.45
C ALA A 30 -16.76 -1.27 6.20
N THR A 31 -15.91 -0.45 5.53
CA THR A 31 -14.80 0.22 6.22
C THR A 31 -15.23 1.39 7.11
N ASN A 32 -16.51 1.79 7.08
CA ASN A 32 -17.11 2.77 7.98
C ASN A 32 -18.21 2.11 8.83
N ALA A 33 -17.83 1.50 9.95
CA ALA A 33 -18.76 0.97 10.95
C ALA A 33 -19.16 2.06 11.95
N ASP A 34 -20.00 3.00 11.52
CA ASP A 34 -20.52 4.11 12.32
C ASP A 34 -21.83 3.79 13.08
N SER A 35 -22.43 2.63 12.79
CA SER A 35 -23.70 2.15 13.34
C SER A 35 -23.65 0.65 13.66
N ALA A 36 -24.61 0.18 14.46
CA ALA A 36 -24.76 -1.25 14.77
C ALA A 36 -24.86 -2.14 13.51
N ASP A 37 -25.65 -1.72 12.52
CA ASP A 37 -25.88 -2.49 11.29
C ASP A 37 -24.63 -2.56 10.41
N THR A 38 -23.89 -1.46 10.30
CA THR A 38 -22.62 -1.42 9.54
C THR A 38 -21.52 -2.19 10.27
N PHE A 39 -21.50 -2.15 11.61
CA PHE A 39 -20.57 -2.95 12.42
C PHE A 39 -20.83 -4.46 12.28
N GLN A 40 -22.08 -4.91 12.33
CA GLN A 40 -22.41 -6.33 12.19
C GLN A 40 -22.02 -6.89 10.81
N GLN A 41 -22.06 -6.06 9.77
CA GLN A 41 -21.56 -6.43 8.44
C GLN A 41 -20.04 -6.64 8.45
N VAL A 42 -19.27 -5.80 9.16
CA VAL A 42 -17.83 -6.00 9.36
C VAL A 42 -17.55 -7.29 10.10
N VAL A 43 -18.24 -7.55 11.20
CA VAL A 43 -18.07 -8.79 11.99
C VAL A 43 -18.32 -10.02 11.12
N THR A 44 -19.43 -10.01 10.37
CA THR A 44 -19.78 -11.10 9.44
C THR A 44 -18.69 -11.30 8.39
N TRP A 45 -18.16 -10.21 7.83
CA TRP A 45 -17.07 -10.28 6.87
C TRP A 45 -15.80 -10.88 7.49
N VAL A 46 -15.38 -10.42 8.67
CA VAL A 46 -14.20 -10.96 9.35
C VAL A 46 -14.38 -12.46 9.63
N HIS A 47 -15.57 -12.88 10.08
CA HIS A 47 -15.90 -14.30 10.26
C HIS A 47 -15.84 -15.10 8.97
N ASP A 48 -16.27 -14.55 7.84
CA ASP A 48 -16.11 -15.17 6.53
C ASP A 48 -14.61 -15.36 6.19
N GLU A 49 -13.77 -14.36 6.46
CA GLU A 49 -12.32 -14.44 6.26
C GLU A 49 -11.59 -15.37 7.24
N MET A 50 -12.22 -15.74 8.36
CA MET A 50 -11.70 -16.72 9.31
C MET A 50 -12.01 -18.17 8.91
N LYS A 51 -12.85 -18.40 7.90
CA LYS A 51 -13.13 -19.75 7.38
C LYS A 51 -11.94 -20.28 6.57
N ALA A 52 -11.98 -21.57 6.23
CA ALA A 52 -10.93 -22.21 5.45
C ALA A 52 -10.71 -21.47 4.11
N GLY A 53 -9.46 -21.11 3.83
CA GLY A 53 -9.07 -20.38 2.62
C GLY A 53 -9.23 -18.85 2.68
N GLY A 54 -9.78 -18.30 3.77
CA GLY A 54 -9.83 -16.85 4.01
C GLY A 54 -8.53 -16.29 4.59
N ARG A 55 -8.40 -14.96 4.62
CA ARG A 55 -7.17 -14.28 5.10
C ARG A 55 -6.81 -14.62 6.55
N TYR A 56 -7.82 -14.79 7.40
CA TYR A 56 -7.67 -15.06 8.83
C TYR A 56 -7.91 -16.53 9.16
N ALA A 57 -7.86 -17.42 8.15
CA ALA A 57 -8.05 -18.86 8.34
C ALA A 57 -7.05 -19.47 9.32
N SER A 58 -5.85 -18.89 9.46
CA SER A 58 -4.78 -19.37 10.34
C SER A 58 -4.88 -18.89 11.79
N LEU A 59 -5.89 -18.07 12.15
CA LEU A 59 -6.07 -17.66 13.54
C LEU A 59 -6.22 -18.88 14.45
N ASP A 60 -5.42 -18.95 15.50
CA ASP A 60 -5.50 -20.00 16.51
C ASP A 60 -6.86 -19.94 17.24
N PRO A 61 -7.41 -21.08 17.70
CA PRO A 61 -8.73 -21.10 18.32
C PRO A 61 -8.89 -20.14 19.51
N ALA A 62 -7.83 -19.96 20.32
CA ALA A 62 -7.83 -19.03 21.44
C ALA A 62 -7.97 -17.56 20.98
N ASP A 63 -7.26 -17.19 19.91
CA ASP A 63 -7.33 -15.84 19.33
C ASP A 63 -8.70 -15.58 18.71
N ARG A 64 -9.33 -16.60 18.08
CA ARG A 64 -10.70 -16.49 17.56
C ARG A 64 -11.70 -16.16 18.67
N VAL A 65 -11.62 -16.86 19.79
CA VAL A 65 -12.48 -16.60 20.97
C VAL A 65 -12.23 -15.20 21.53
N ALA A 66 -10.97 -14.78 21.63
CA ALA A 66 -10.64 -13.46 22.13
C ALA A 66 -11.12 -12.34 21.18
N LEU A 67 -11.01 -12.55 19.87
CA LEU A 67 -11.52 -11.65 18.84
C LEU A 67 -13.06 -11.52 18.92
N ASP A 68 -13.77 -12.64 19.06
CA ASP A 68 -15.23 -12.65 19.21
C ASP A 68 -15.69 -11.90 20.46
N ALA A 69 -14.98 -12.04 21.58
CA ALA A 69 -15.27 -11.30 22.80
C ALA A 69 -15.12 -9.78 22.61
N LYS A 70 -14.14 -9.34 21.81
CA LYS A 70 -13.94 -7.92 21.46
C LYS A 70 -15.04 -7.41 20.53
N PHE A 71 -15.45 -8.21 19.54
CA PHE A 71 -16.59 -7.87 18.70
C PHE A 71 -17.88 -7.72 19.51
N ALA A 72 -18.14 -8.65 20.45
CA ALA A 72 -19.28 -8.55 21.35
C ALA A 72 -19.25 -7.29 22.22
N ARG A 73 -18.06 -6.90 22.72
CA ARG A 73 -17.90 -5.65 23.48
C ARG A 73 -18.22 -4.41 22.65
N MET A 74 -17.78 -4.36 21.39
CA MET A 74 -18.10 -3.25 20.49
C MET A 74 -19.59 -3.23 20.12
N GLN A 75 -20.20 -4.40 19.88
CA GLN A 75 -21.63 -4.51 19.64
C GLN A 75 -22.45 -3.97 20.80
N ASP A 76 -22.09 -4.31 22.04
CA ASP A 76 -22.77 -3.81 23.24
C ASP A 76 -22.70 -2.28 23.37
N LEU A 77 -21.58 -1.66 22.95
CA LEU A 77 -21.49 -0.19 22.87
C LEU A 77 -22.46 0.39 21.83
N PHE A 78 -22.59 -0.27 20.67
CA PHE A 78 -23.55 0.12 19.64
C PHE A 78 -25.00 -0.13 20.05
N ASP A 79 -25.30 -1.22 20.76
CA ASP A 79 -26.66 -1.52 21.21
C ASP A 79 -27.15 -0.49 22.23
N ARG A 80 -26.26 -0.02 23.10
CA ARG A 80 -26.57 1.00 24.13
C ARG A 80 -26.75 2.41 23.55
N ASN A 81 -25.99 2.75 22.52
CA ASN A 81 -25.88 4.13 22.03
C ASN A 81 -26.48 4.34 20.63
N GLY A 82 -26.70 3.27 19.87
CA GLY A 82 -27.17 3.24 18.48
C GLY A 82 -26.10 3.57 17.44
N SER A 83 -25.40 4.69 17.60
CA SER A 83 -24.35 5.14 16.68
C SER A 83 -23.21 5.84 17.42
N ILE A 84 -22.04 5.96 16.77
CA ILE A 84 -20.88 6.64 17.35
C ILE A 84 -21.22 8.08 17.73
N ASP A 85 -21.98 8.81 16.91
CA ASP A 85 -22.33 10.21 17.19
C ASP A 85 -23.11 10.39 18.50
N ARG A 86 -23.87 9.38 18.89
CA ARG A 86 -24.68 9.36 20.12
C ARG A 86 -23.92 8.80 21.32
N MET A 87 -22.76 8.17 21.12
CA MET A 87 -21.92 7.66 22.20
C MET A 87 -21.36 8.79 23.06
N ARG A 88 -21.34 8.55 24.36
CA ARG A 88 -20.60 9.38 25.31
C ARG A 88 -19.10 9.29 25.06
N ALA A 89 -18.35 10.27 25.55
CA ALA A 89 -16.89 10.31 25.39
C ALA A 89 -16.22 9.04 25.94
N GLU A 90 -16.70 8.53 27.08
CA GLU A 90 -16.16 7.31 27.70
C GLU A 90 -16.37 6.07 26.81
N ASP A 91 -17.57 5.94 26.23
CA ASP A 91 -17.93 4.82 25.35
C ASP A 91 -17.17 4.87 24.03
N LYS A 92 -16.93 6.07 23.48
CA LYS A 92 -16.07 6.25 22.29
C LYS A 92 -14.63 5.80 22.56
N ILE A 93 -14.08 6.16 23.72
CA ILE A 93 -12.74 5.72 24.12
C ILE A 93 -12.71 4.19 24.22
N ALA A 94 -13.72 3.58 24.83
CA ALA A 94 -13.81 2.13 24.92
C ALA A 94 -13.92 1.46 23.54
N LEU A 95 -14.70 2.04 22.62
CA LEU A 95 -14.85 1.56 21.25
C LEU A 95 -13.50 1.60 20.51
N TYR A 96 -12.83 2.74 20.49
CA TYR A 96 -11.55 2.90 19.78
C TYR A 96 -10.45 2.02 20.38
N ASN A 97 -10.36 1.92 21.70
CA ASN A 97 -9.38 1.01 22.33
C ASN A 97 -9.65 -0.45 21.94
N THR A 98 -10.93 -0.86 21.92
CA THR A 98 -11.29 -2.24 21.52
C THR A 98 -11.01 -2.47 20.03
N GLN A 99 -11.21 -1.47 19.17
CA GLN A 99 -10.85 -1.52 17.76
C GLN A 99 -9.34 -1.69 17.57
N GLU A 100 -8.52 -0.96 18.33
CA GLU A 100 -7.05 -1.11 18.29
C GLU A 100 -6.60 -2.52 18.73
N GLU A 101 -7.24 -3.08 19.75
CA GLU A 101 -6.96 -4.46 20.18
C GLU A 101 -7.32 -5.49 19.09
N VAL A 102 -8.44 -5.30 18.39
CA VAL A 102 -8.83 -6.13 17.23
C VAL A 102 -7.81 -5.99 16.10
N ASN A 103 -7.44 -4.75 15.77
CA ASN A 103 -6.46 -4.46 14.73
C ASN A 103 -5.11 -5.12 15.04
N ALA A 104 -4.66 -5.06 16.29
CA ALA A 104 -3.43 -5.69 16.73
C ALA A 104 -3.49 -7.23 16.58
N MET A 105 -4.61 -7.87 16.93
CA MET A 105 -4.80 -9.31 16.75
C MET A 105 -4.74 -9.74 15.29
N LEU A 106 -5.48 -9.03 14.42
CA LEU A 106 -5.53 -9.34 12.98
C LEU A 106 -4.19 -9.04 12.27
N ALA A 107 -3.50 -7.96 12.66
CA ALA A 107 -2.21 -7.58 12.08
C ALA A 107 -1.05 -8.51 12.51
N THR A 108 -1.09 -9.02 13.74
CA THR A 108 -0.09 -10.00 14.21
C THR A 108 -0.11 -11.24 13.33
N HIS A 109 -1.28 -11.73 12.94
CA HIS A 109 -1.38 -12.89 12.06
C HIS A 109 -0.99 -12.60 10.60
N ASP A 110 -1.31 -11.42 10.07
CA ASP A 110 -0.88 -10.99 8.73
C ASP A 110 0.66 -10.91 8.63
N SER A 111 1.31 -10.41 9.68
CA SER A 111 2.77 -10.31 9.74
C SER A 111 3.45 -11.66 10.00
N MET A 112 2.84 -12.57 10.78
CA MET A 112 3.34 -13.93 10.97
C MET A 112 3.26 -14.79 9.70
N LEU A 113 2.19 -14.66 8.90
CA LEU A 113 2.10 -15.31 7.59
C LEU A 113 3.17 -14.79 6.63
N ALA A 114 3.50 -13.50 6.68
CA ALA A 114 4.58 -12.92 5.89
C ALA A 114 5.97 -13.43 6.32
N GLU A 115 6.17 -13.75 7.61
CA GLU A 115 7.43 -14.27 8.13
C GLU A 115 7.61 -15.78 7.89
N GLN A 116 6.51 -16.56 7.90
CA GLN A 116 6.54 -18.00 7.60
C GLN A 116 6.71 -18.31 6.10
N ALA A 117 6.55 -17.32 5.23
CA ALA A 117 6.79 -17.42 3.78
C ALA A 117 8.29 -17.38 3.41
N GLY A 118 9.14 -18.18 4.09
CA GLY A 118 10.49 -18.59 3.65
C GLY A 118 11.60 -17.53 3.51
N PRO A 119 12.89 -17.91 3.60
CA PRO A 119 14.03 -16.98 3.65
C PRO A 119 14.35 -16.24 2.32
N ALA A 120 13.65 -16.55 1.23
CA ALA A 120 13.85 -15.88 -0.06
C ALA A 120 13.19 -14.49 -0.13
N THR A 121 12.06 -14.30 0.55
CA THR A 121 11.34 -13.01 0.62
C THR A 121 11.91 -12.11 1.73
N SER A 122 12.45 -12.71 2.79
CA SER A 122 12.99 -12.03 3.99
C SER A 122 14.16 -11.07 3.70
N ARG A 123 15.02 -11.37 2.72
CA ARG A 123 16.12 -10.45 2.37
C ARG A 123 15.61 -9.18 1.70
N MET A 124 14.58 -9.30 0.86
CA MET A 124 13.98 -8.16 0.17
C MET A 124 13.09 -7.35 1.11
N THR A 125 12.28 -7.98 1.97
CA THR A 125 11.47 -7.27 2.97
C THR A 125 12.32 -6.58 4.04
N ARG A 126 13.41 -7.21 4.52
CA ARG A 126 14.37 -6.55 5.42
C ARG A 126 15.11 -5.40 4.74
N ALA A 127 15.51 -5.55 3.48
CA ALA A 127 16.13 -4.47 2.72
C ALA A 127 15.17 -3.30 2.49
N VAL A 128 13.91 -3.59 2.13
CA VAL A 128 12.87 -2.57 1.94
C VAL A 128 12.51 -1.89 3.26
N ALA A 129 12.36 -2.63 4.37
CA ALA A 129 12.12 -2.04 5.68
C ALA A 129 13.31 -1.18 6.15
N LYS A 130 14.55 -1.58 5.85
CA LYS A 130 15.75 -0.77 6.10
C LYS A 130 15.74 0.51 5.26
N VAL A 131 15.40 0.42 3.97
CA VAL A 131 15.29 1.58 3.07
C VAL A 131 14.18 2.53 3.54
N ASN A 132 13.04 2.02 3.99
CA ASN A 132 11.94 2.83 4.54
C ASN A 132 12.39 3.57 5.80
N ARG A 133 12.99 2.86 6.77
CA ARG A 133 13.52 3.49 7.99
C ARG A 133 14.61 4.53 7.69
N GLU A 134 15.44 4.32 6.69
CA GLU A 134 16.45 5.29 6.26
C GLU A 134 15.84 6.51 5.57
N ASN A 135 14.77 6.33 4.79
CA ASN A 135 14.04 7.38 4.09
C ASN A 135 13.21 8.25 5.04
N ASP A 136 12.63 7.66 6.09
CA ASP A 136 11.83 8.36 7.11
C ASP A 136 12.68 9.05 8.18
N ARG A 137 14.01 8.83 8.17
CA ARG A 137 14.92 9.53 9.08
C ARG A 137 14.85 11.04 8.83
N VAL A 138 14.43 11.77 9.86
CA VAL A 138 14.37 13.23 9.87
C VAL A 138 15.76 13.81 10.14
N ILE A 139 16.16 14.76 9.31
CA ILE A 139 17.39 15.55 9.47
C ILE A 139 16.95 17.01 9.66
N CYS A 140 17.38 17.62 10.76
CA CYS A 140 17.14 19.03 11.05
C CYS A 140 18.44 19.81 10.90
N GLU A 141 18.43 20.84 10.06
CA GLU A 141 19.56 21.75 9.86
C GLU A 141 19.17 23.15 10.29
N ARG A 142 20.08 23.87 10.98
CA ARG A 142 19.91 25.32 11.17
C ARG A 142 20.49 26.05 9.98
N ARG A 143 19.66 26.83 9.30
CA ARG A 143 20.07 27.66 8.16
C ARG A 143 19.65 29.09 8.40
N THR A 144 20.48 30.02 7.94
CA THR A 144 20.11 31.43 7.89
C THR A 144 19.20 31.65 6.69
N LYS A 145 18.06 32.30 6.89
CA LYS A 145 17.15 32.63 5.78
C LYS A 145 17.83 33.60 4.82
N ALA A 146 17.72 33.36 3.51
CA ALA A 146 18.31 34.23 2.51
C ALA A 146 17.82 35.69 2.71
N GLY A 147 18.77 36.62 2.91
CA GLY A 147 18.48 38.03 3.17
C GLY A 147 18.24 38.42 4.64
N SER A 148 18.41 37.50 5.59
CA SER A 148 18.33 37.78 7.04
C SER A 148 19.49 37.10 7.78
N HIS A 149 19.86 37.59 8.97
CA HIS A 149 20.79 36.89 9.88
C HIS A 149 20.05 36.00 10.90
N ILE A 150 18.72 35.95 10.83
CA ILE A 150 17.91 35.13 11.73
C ILE A 150 18.08 33.65 11.33
N MET A 151 18.40 32.83 12.33
CA MET A 151 18.59 31.39 12.17
C MET A 151 17.24 30.69 12.29
N GLU A 152 16.90 29.89 11.28
CA GLU A 152 15.71 29.04 11.30
C GLU A 152 16.14 27.56 11.30
N THR A 153 15.40 26.72 12.02
CA THR A 153 15.62 25.26 12.00
C THR A 153 14.70 24.64 10.98
N TYR A 154 15.27 24.01 9.96
CA TYR A 154 14.53 23.34 8.89
C TYR A 154 14.72 21.83 8.99
N CYS A 155 13.62 21.13 9.25
CA CYS A 155 13.61 19.67 9.36
C CYS A 155 12.97 19.07 8.11
N HIS A 156 13.62 18.06 7.53
CA HIS A 156 13.09 17.33 6.38
C HIS A 156 13.52 15.86 6.46
N THR A 157 12.78 14.97 5.81
CA THR A 157 13.14 13.54 5.75
C THR A 157 14.24 13.31 4.71
N ASN A 158 15.01 12.23 4.88
CA ASN A 158 15.98 11.79 3.86
C ASN A 158 15.33 11.56 2.49
N ALA A 159 14.08 11.09 2.46
CA ALA A 159 13.31 10.96 1.23
C ALA A 159 13.11 12.31 0.55
N GLN A 160 12.69 13.34 1.30
CA GLN A 160 12.52 14.71 0.80
C GLN A 160 13.85 15.31 0.31
N ALA A 161 14.96 15.08 1.03
CA ALA A 161 16.29 15.53 0.59
C ALA A 161 16.71 14.92 -0.75
N LYS A 162 16.50 13.60 -0.92
CA LYS A 162 16.84 12.89 -2.15
C LYS A 162 15.98 13.36 -3.32
N GLU A 163 14.68 13.57 -3.10
CA GLU A 163 13.78 14.06 -4.14
C GLU A 163 14.14 15.49 -4.57
N ALA A 164 14.42 16.38 -3.60
CA ALA A 164 14.87 17.74 -3.92
C ALA A 164 16.17 17.76 -4.76
N ARG A 165 17.12 16.85 -4.49
CA ARG A 165 18.33 16.69 -5.31
C ARG A 165 18.03 16.20 -6.71
N ARG A 166 17.15 15.19 -6.85
CA ARG A 166 16.74 14.65 -8.17
C ARG A 166 16.02 15.70 -8.99
N GLU A 167 15.13 16.46 -8.37
CA GLU A 167 14.38 17.52 -9.02
C GLU A 167 15.30 18.66 -9.44
N THR A 168 16.26 19.07 -8.58
CA THR A 168 17.29 20.05 -8.96
C THR A 168 18.11 19.55 -10.15
N GLN A 169 18.52 18.27 -10.17
CA GLN A 169 19.25 17.69 -11.29
C GLN A 169 18.41 17.69 -12.57
N ARG A 170 17.14 17.28 -12.50
CA ARG A 170 16.21 17.34 -13.64
C ARG A 170 16.05 18.76 -14.16
N GLN A 171 15.90 19.74 -13.29
CA GLN A 171 15.79 21.14 -13.70
C GLN A 171 17.08 21.63 -14.37
N MET A 172 18.25 21.28 -13.85
CA MET A 172 19.54 21.60 -14.47
C MET A 172 19.68 20.93 -15.84
N ASP A 173 19.28 19.67 -15.96
CA ASP A 173 19.30 18.93 -17.22
C ASP A 173 18.30 19.55 -18.22
N THR A 174 17.05 19.82 -17.81
CA THR A 174 16.04 20.48 -18.64
C THR A 174 16.50 21.85 -19.10
N TRP A 175 17.09 22.65 -18.21
CA TRP A 175 17.64 23.95 -18.57
C TRP A 175 18.77 23.82 -19.58
N ALA A 176 19.72 22.89 -19.37
CA ALA A 176 20.80 22.61 -20.31
C ALA A 176 20.27 22.19 -21.70
N HIS A 177 19.23 21.35 -21.76
CA HIS A 177 18.60 20.97 -23.02
C HIS A 177 17.85 22.13 -23.68
N SER A 178 17.16 22.96 -22.90
CA SER A 178 16.38 24.10 -23.41
C SER A 178 17.25 25.20 -24.04
N GLN A 179 18.47 25.38 -23.51
CA GLN A 179 19.48 26.28 -24.08
C GLN A 179 20.01 25.79 -25.44
N CYS A 180 19.84 24.50 -25.76
CA CYS A 180 20.27 23.92 -27.04
C CYS A 180 19.16 23.96 -28.11
N THR A 181 17.89 24.07 -27.73
CA THR A 181 16.75 24.02 -28.67
C THR A 181 16.41 25.35 -29.36
N GLY A 182 17.16 26.42 -29.06
CA GLY A 182 16.95 27.77 -29.63
C GLY A 182 17.71 28.07 -30.92
N SER A 183 18.60 27.20 -31.40
CA SER A 183 19.36 27.45 -32.64
C SER A 183 18.57 26.96 -33.85
N ALA A 184 18.06 27.92 -34.63
CA ALA A 184 17.36 27.69 -35.89
C ALA A 184 18.11 26.69 -36.81
N PRO A 185 17.40 25.82 -37.55
CA PRO A 185 18.01 24.76 -38.37
C PRO A 185 18.71 25.24 -39.66
N ASN A 186 19.08 26.51 -39.79
CA ASN A 186 19.68 27.06 -41.01
C ASN A 186 20.97 27.85 -40.73
N ARG A 187 22.01 27.14 -40.31
CA ARG A 187 23.39 27.38 -40.73
C ARG A 187 24.19 26.16 -40.28
N GLY A 188 24.86 25.52 -41.23
CA GLY A 188 25.86 24.50 -40.92
C GLY A 188 26.88 25.08 -39.92
N GLU A 189 27.40 24.18 -39.09
CA GLU A 189 28.47 24.40 -38.12
C GLU A 189 28.05 25.01 -36.77
N GLY A 190 28.05 24.15 -35.73
CA GLY A 190 28.08 24.59 -34.32
C GLY A 190 26.89 24.18 -33.44
N GLY A 191 26.34 22.97 -33.59
CA GLY A 191 25.45 22.39 -32.58
C GLY A 191 26.18 22.24 -31.24
N CYS A 192 25.48 22.44 -30.12
CA CYS A 192 25.99 22.46 -28.75
C CYS A 192 26.72 21.16 -28.36
N GLY A 193 27.95 21.00 -28.83
CA GLY A 193 28.88 19.98 -28.37
C GLY A 193 29.44 20.42 -27.04
N ILE A 194 28.86 19.95 -25.94
CA ILE A 194 29.68 19.71 -24.76
C ILE A 194 30.65 18.61 -25.22
N PRO A 195 31.98 18.85 -25.28
CA PRO A 195 32.89 17.76 -25.53
C PRO A 195 32.67 16.75 -24.40
N HIS A 196 32.20 15.55 -24.75
CA HIS A 196 32.42 14.40 -23.89
C HIS A 196 33.93 14.38 -23.64
N MET A 197 34.33 14.79 -22.43
CA MET A 197 35.68 14.52 -21.94
C MET A 197 35.82 13.01 -22.00
N LEU A 198 36.49 12.53 -23.06
CA LEU A 198 37.00 11.18 -23.13
C LEU A 198 37.65 10.91 -21.79
N THR A 199 37.12 9.95 -21.04
CA THR A 199 37.76 9.46 -19.84
C THR A 199 39.18 9.06 -20.21
N ALA A 200 40.16 9.30 -19.33
CA ALA A 200 41.59 9.09 -19.61
C ALA A 200 41.90 7.70 -20.19
N THR A 201 41.04 6.72 -19.93
CA THR A 201 41.09 5.35 -20.46
C THR A 201 41.00 5.28 -22.00
N GLN A 202 40.30 6.19 -22.66
CA GLN A 202 40.05 6.10 -24.11
C GLN A 202 41.13 6.81 -24.96
N ARG A 203 42.02 7.59 -24.32
CA ARG A 203 43.12 8.30 -25.00
C ARG A 203 44.34 7.42 -25.29
N LEU A 204 44.44 6.24 -24.65
CA LEU A 204 45.58 5.32 -24.81
C LEU A 204 45.46 4.40 -26.05
N GLN A 205 44.30 4.31 -26.70
CA GLN A 205 44.11 3.40 -27.85
C GLN A 205 44.39 4.05 -29.22
N LEU A 206 44.42 5.39 -29.31
CA LEU A 206 44.60 6.08 -30.60
C LEU A 206 46.06 6.38 -30.94
N THR A 207 47.02 6.19 -30.03
CA THR A 207 48.45 6.41 -30.28
C THR A 207 49.22 5.14 -30.64
N SER A 208 48.58 3.97 -30.70
CA SER A 208 49.28 2.69 -30.95
C SER A 208 49.04 2.07 -32.33
N GLY A 209 48.37 2.76 -33.25
CA GLY A 209 47.92 2.20 -34.53
C GLY A 209 48.59 2.78 -35.79
N GLY A 210 49.85 3.23 -35.70
CA GLY A 210 50.57 3.78 -36.85
C GLY A 210 51.95 3.16 -37.03
N ARG A 211 52.01 2.02 -37.72
CA ARG A 211 53.17 1.58 -38.49
C ARG A 211 52.74 0.64 -39.60
#